data_AF-A0A932Y080-F1
#
_entry.id   AF-A0A932Y080-F1
#
_cell.length_a   1.000
_cell.length_b   1.000
_cell.length_c   1.000
_cell.angle_alpha   90.00
_cell.angle_beta   90.00
_cell.angle_gamma   90.00
#
_symmetry.space_group_name_H-M   'P 1'
#
loop_
_entity.id
_entity.type
_entity.pdbx_description
1 polymer ?
#
loop_
_entity_poly.entity_id
_entity_poly.type
_entity_poly.pdbx_seq_one_letter_code
_entity_poly.pdbx_strand_id
1 'polypeptide(L)'
;MAEKLAFEPPEPQYIVEREVFEIPLTDSRLGKPWELRLYAADLVKQRVGDEAQVTSLRVKKPRLMRKAFAKVKKREPSARLYVTIKF
;
A
#
# COMPACT_ATOMS: atom_id res chain seq x y z
N MET A 1 -7.90 38.52 34.75
CA MET A 1 -7.54 38.70 33.32
C MET A 1 -6.14 38.15 33.13
N ALA A 2 -5.83 37.13 32.34
CA ALA A 2 -6.60 36.31 31.43
C ALA A 2 -6.06 34.87 31.56
N GLU A 3 -6.95 33.89 31.74
CA GLU A 3 -6.60 32.48 31.69
C GLU A 3 -6.13 32.17 30.26
N LYS A 4 -4.82 32.02 30.08
CA LYS A 4 -4.24 31.52 28.84
C LYS A 4 -4.53 30.01 28.78
N LEU A 5 -5.74 29.65 28.38
CA LEU A 5 -5.97 28.38 27.74
C LEU A 5 -5.21 28.43 26.42
N ALA A 6 -4.01 27.86 26.40
CA ALA A 6 -3.33 27.54 25.16
C ALA A 6 -4.21 26.51 24.44
N PHE A 7 -5.13 27.01 23.62
CA PHE A 7 -5.92 26.22 22.67
C PHE A 7 -4.96 25.84 21.55
N GLU A 8 -3.99 24.98 21.86
CA GLU A 8 -3.16 24.34 20.85
C GLU A 8 -4.10 23.38 20.11
N PRO A 9 -4.31 23.54 18.79
CA PRO A 9 -5.15 22.62 18.06
C PRO A 9 -4.57 21.22 18.23
N PRO A 10 -5.39 20.19 18.52
CA PRO A 10 -4.88 18.83 18.64
C PRO A 10 -4.13 18.51 17.35
N GLU A 11 -2.89 18.03 17.49
CA GLU A 11 -2.12 17.60 16.33
C GLU A 11 -2.96 16.56 15.58
N PRO A 12 -3.22 16.76 14.28
CA PRO A 12 -3.94 15.76 13.52
C PRO A 12 -3.07 14.49 13.50
N GLN A 13 -3.50 13.47 14.23
CA GLN A 13 -2.89 12.14 14.19
C GLN A 13 -3.23 11.50 12.84
N TYR A 14 -2.53 11.93 11.79
CA TYR A 14 -2.55 11.22 10.53
C TYR A 14 -1.75 9.94 10.73
N ILE A 15 -2.43 8.84 11.01
CA ILE A 15 -1.80 7.52 10.99
C ILE A 15 -1.45 7.25 9.53
N VAL A 16 -0.18 7.46 9.18
CA VAL A 16 0.34 7.15 7.84
C VAL A 16 1.00 5.79 7.93
N GLU A 17 0.28 4.76 7.51
CA GLU A 17 0.79 3.40 7.52
C GLU A 17 1.26 2.99 6.12
N ARG A 18 2.37 2.25 6.08
CA ARG A 18 2.94 1.72 4.83
C ARG A 18 2.74 0.22 4.81
N GLU A 19 1.85 -0.20 3.94
CA GLU A 19 1.54 -1.61 3.73
C GLU A 19 2.25 -2.16 2.50
N VAL A 20 2.62 -3.44 2.57
CA VAL A 20 3.32 -4.14 1.49
C VAL A 20 2.53 -5.39 1.10
N PHE A 21 2.03 -5.39 -0.13
CA PHE A 21 1.34 -6.52 -0.72
C PHE A 21 2.20 -7.19 -1.80
N GLU A 22 2.11 -8.51 -1.92
CA GLU A 22 2.73 -9.26 -3.01
C GLU A 22 1.68 -9.58 -4.06
N ILE A 23 1.91 -9.14 -5.31
CA ILE A 23 0.99 -9.32 -6.44
C ILE A 23 1.71 -10.13 -7.52
N PRO A 24 1.10 -11.17 -8.11
CA PRO A 24 1.69 -11.93 -9.20
C PRO A 24 2.07 -11.05 -10.39
N LEU A 25 3.19 -11.34 -11.06
CA LEU A 25 3.57 -10.62 -12.28
C LEU A 25 2.62 -10.86 -13.46
N THR A 26 1.84 -11.93 -13.41
CA THR A 26 0.81 -12.29 -14.37
C THR A 26 -0.46 -11.44 -14.22
N ASP A 27 -0.59 -10.68 -13.12
CA ASP A 27 -1.74 -9.83 -12.89
C ASP A 27 -1.81 -8.70 -13.94
N SER A 28 -2.92 -8.68 -14.69
CA SER A 28 -3.19 -7.72 -15.76
C SER A 28 -3.28 -6.27 -15.26
N ARG A 29 -3.55 -6.08 -13.96
CA ARG A 29 -3.68 -4.77 -13.31
C ARG A 29 -2.33 -4.06 -13.15
N LEU A 30 -1.20 -4.78 -13.19
CA LEU A 30 0.13 -4.16 -13.09
C LEU A 30 0.44 -3.17 -14.23
N GLY A 31 -0.22 -3.29 -15.38
CA GLY A 31 -0.12 -2.35 -16.50
C GLY A 31 -1.11 -1.19 -16.44
N LYS A 32 -2.04 -1.19 -15.47
CA LYS A 32 -3.19 -0.28 -15.41
C LYS A 32 -3.23 0.43 -14.06
N PRO A 33 -2.63 1.63 -13.94
CA PRO A 33 -2.46 2.31 -12.66
C PRO A 33 -3.76 2.54 -11.87
N TRP A 34 -4.86 2.84 -12.56
CA TRP A 34 -6.17 3.07 -11.93
C TRP A 34 -6.76 1.79 -11.34
N GLU A 35 -6.82 0.71 -12.12
CA GLU A 35 -7.31 -0.60 -11.64
C GLU A 35 -6.47 -1.12 -10.47
N LEU A 36 -5.16 -0.92 -10.53
CA LEU A 36 -4.25 -1.30 -9.45
C LEU A 36 -4.50 -0.50 -8.18
N ARG A 37 -4.90 0.77 -8.28
CA ARG A 37 -5.23 1.61 -7.13
C ARG A 37 -6.52 1.17 -6.46
N LEU A 38 -7.56 0.86 -7.25
CA LEU A 38 -8.81 0.31 -6.72
C LEU A 38 -8.57 -1.02 -6.00
N TYR A 39 -7.82 -1.92 -6.65
CA TYR A 39 -7.45 -3.19 -6.04
C TYR A 39 -6.63 -3.03 -4.76
N ALA A 40 -5.71 -2.06 -4.71
CA ALA A 40 -4.96 -1.76 -3.51
C ALA A 40 -5.84 -1.23 -2.37
N ALA A 41 -6.87 -0.44 -2.68
CA ALA A 41 -7.84 0.04 -1.71
C ALA A 41 -8.66 -1.12 -1.11
N ASP A 42 -9.11 -2.06 -1.95
CA ASP A 42 -9.76 -3.30 -1.48
C ASP A 42 -8.81 -4.13 -0.59
N LEU A 43 -7.55 -4.23 -1.03
CA LEU A 43 -6.36 -4.66 -0.28
C LEU A 43 -6.37 -4.24 1.18
N VAL A 44 -6.34 -2.92 1.32
CA VAL A 44 -6.21 -2.25 2.59
C VAL A 44 -7.49 -2.43 3.41
N LYS A 45 -8.67 -2.28 2.79
CA LYS A 45 -9.96 -2.43 3.47
C LYS A 45 -10.12 -3.84 4.09
N GLN A 46 -9.70 -4.88 3.38
CA GLN A 46 -9.73 -6.25 3.91
C GLN A 46 -8.80 -6.47 5.10
N ARG A 47 -7.64 -5.79 5.11
CA ARG A 47 -6.61 -5.98 6.14
C ARG A 47 -6.85 -5.14 7.39
N VAL A 48 -7.26 -3.90 7.18
CA VAL A 48 -7.47 -2.89 8.23
C VAL A 48 -8.88 -2.96 8.80
N GLY A 49 -9.85 -3.45 8.02
CA GLY A 49 -11.26 -3.54 8.42
C GLY A 49 -12.03 -2.22 8.33
N ASP A 50 -11.40 -1.15 7.83
CA ASP A 50 -11.98 0.18 7.70
C ASP A 50 -11.68 0.83 6.34
N GLU A 51 -12.41 1.88 5.99
CA GLU A 51 -12.19 2.66 4.78
C GLU A 51 -10.97 3.57 4.95
N ALA A 52 -9.84 3.12 4.41
CA ALA A 52 -8.62 3.92 4.37
C ALA A 52 -8.39 4.54 2.99
N GLN A 53 -7.94 5.79 2.97
CA GLN A 53 -7.59 6.46 1.73
C GLN A 53 -6.19 6.02 1.28
N VAL A 54 -6.10 5.34 0.14
CA VAL A 54 -4.81 5.11 -0.53
C VAL A 54 -4.28 6.45 -1.02
N THR A 55 -3.19 6.94 -0.43
CA THR A 55 -2.59 8.22 -0.81
C THR A 55 -1.52 8.04 -1.88
N SER A 56 -0.61 7.08 -1.68
CA SER A 56 0.44 6.76 -2.63
C SER A 56 0.55 5.26 -2.88
N LEU A 57 0.94 4.91 -4.11
CA LEU A 57 1.08 3.54 -4.56
C LEU A 57 2.34 3.41 -5.40
N ARG A 58 3.22 2.46 -5.03
CA ARG A 58 4.47 2.19 -5.73
C ARG A 58 4.63 0.70 -5.99
N VAL A 59 4.77 0.35 -7.27
CA VAL A 59 5.04 -1.02 -7.70
C VAL A 59 6.54 -1.22 -7.83
N LYS A 60 7.07 -2.24 -7.17
CA LYS A 60 8.45 -2.68 -7.31
C LYS A 60 8.48 -4.08 -7.93
N LYS A 61 8.85 -4.13 -9.21
CA LYS A 61 9.05 -5.40 -9.93
C LYS A 61 10.20 -6.20 -9.29
N PRO A 62 10.12 -7.54 -9.25
CA PRO A 62 11.18 -8.36 -8.72
C PRO A 62 12.41 -8.31 -9.62
N ARG A 63 13.60 -8.33 -9.01
CA ARG A 63 14.89 -8.43 -9.71
C ARG A 63 14.99 -9.74 -10.49
N LEU A 64 15.79 -9.78 -11.55
CA LEU A 64 16.00 -10.97 -12.41
C LEU A 64 16.33 -12.22 -11.59
N MET A 65 17.26 -12.13 -10.63
CA MET A 65 17.60 -13.24 -9.74
C MET A 65 16.41 -13.79 -8.95
N ARG A 66 15.51 -12.91 -8.47
CA ARG A 66 14.29 -13.35 -7.75
C ARG A 66 13.29 -14.03 -8.68
N LYS A 67 13.19 -13.60 -9.94
CA LYS A 67 12.37 -14.30 -10.94
C LYS A 67 12.89 -15.70 -11.23
N ALA A 68 14.21 -15.86 -11.37
CA ALA A 68 14.85 -17.15 -11.57
C ALA A 68 14.62 -18.08 -10.36
N PHE A 69 14.80 -17.56 -9.14
CA PHE A 69 14.56 -18.33 -7.92
C PHE A 69 13.09 -18.76 -7.75
N ALA A 70 12.14 -17.90 -8.13
CA ALA A 70 10.72 -18.23 -8.13
C ALA A 70 10.41 -19.38 -9.10
N LYS A 71 10.97 -19.34 -10.32
CA LYS A 71 10.87 -20.44 -11.30
C LYS A 71 11.44 -21.75 -10.77
N VAL A 72 12.62 -21.73 -10.15
CA VAL A 72 13.24 -22.93 -9.54
C VAL A 72 12.36 -23.50 -8.42
N LYS A 73 11.75 -22.64 -7.62
CA LYS A 73 10.83 -23.03 -6.54
C LYS A 73 9.41 -23.37 -7.02
N LYS A 74 9.14 -23.41 -8.33
CA LYS A 74 7.80 -23.60 -8.91
C LYS A 74 6.75 -22.63 -8.34
N ARG A 75 7.16 -21.40 -8.01
CA ARG A 75 6.28 -20.32 -7.54
C ARG A 75 6.19 -19.23 -8.59
N GLU A 76 5.03 -18.56 -8.64
CA GLU A 76 4.90 -17.38 -9.50
C GLU A 76 5.76 -16.22 -8.98
N PRO A 77 6.47 -15.52 -9.86
CA PRO A 77 7.21 -14.34 -9.46
C PRO A 77 6.25 -13.21 -9.09
N SER A 78 6.38 -12.67 -7.87
CA SER A 78 5.57 -11.57 -7.37
C SER A 78 6.28 -10.22 -7.47
N ALA A 79 5.52 -9.17 -7.78
CA ALA A 79 5.87 -7.78 -7.56
C ALA A 79 5.44 -7.35 -6.15
N ARG A 80 6.14 -6.35 -5.61
CA ARG A 80 5.78 -5.74 -4.34
C ARG A 80 5.03 -4.45 -4.59
N LEU A 81 3.84 -4.36 -4.03
CA LEU A 81 3.03 -3.16 -4.00
C LEU A 81 3.23 -2.47 -2.65
N TYR A 82 3.84 -1.30 -2.67
CA TYR A 82 3.95 -0.44 -1.50
C TYR A 82 2.78 0.53 -1.54
N VAL A 83 1.91 0.46 -0.54
CA VAL A 83 0.72 1.28 -0.41
C VAL A 83 0.90 2.16 0.81
N THR A 84 0.78 3.47 0.64
CA THR A 84 0.69 4.39 1.78
C THR A 84 -0.77 4.73 1.97
N ILE A 85 -1.26 4.52 3.19
CA ILE A 85 -2.64 4.76 3.57
C ILE A 85 -2.69 5.91 4.56
N LYS A 86 -3.79 6.64 4.52
CA LYS A 86 -4.14 7.67 5.47
C LYS A 86 -5.54 7.35 5.99
N PHE A 87 -5.66 7.29 7.30
CA PHE A 87 -6.93 7.20 8.03
C PHE A 87 -7.56 8.58 8.16
#